data_AF-A0AAE2Y0P7-F1
#
_entry.id   AF-A0AAE2Y0P7-F1
#
_cell.length_a   1.000
_cell.length_b   1.000
_cell.length_c   1.000
_cell.angle_alpha   90.00
_cell.angle_beta   90.00
_cell.angle_gamma   90.00
#
_symmetry.space_group_name_H-M   'P 1'
#
loop_
_entity.id
_entity.type
_entity.pdbx_description
1 polymer ?
#
loop_
_entity_poly.entity_id
_entity_poly.type
_entity_poly.pdbx_seq_one_letter_code
_entity_poly.pdbx_strand_id
1 'polypeptide(L)'
;MGGLSAAATLATNGQRVLLLEKHWRPGGYAGSFVRGRFEFEIALHVLSGLDLEGKRGSLYRNFESLGIMKRVDFVRVDNFYKAVYPDMEITVPANREAAEEVLVDAFNDFYLWLAL
;
A
#
# COMPACT_ATOMS: atom_id res chain seq x y z
N MET A 1 7.27 -0.59 10.82
CA MET A 1 5.84 -0.73 11.14
C MET A 1 5.52 -1.74 12.23
N GLY A 2 6.04 -2.97 12.22
CA GLY A 2 5.65 -4.03 13.18
C GLY A 2 5.66 -3.62 14.67
N GLY A 3 6.73 -2.99 15.16
CA GLY A 3 6.83 -2.57 16.57
C GLY A 3 5.80 -1.51 16.97
N LEU A 4 5.54 -0.53 16.10
CA LEU A 4 4.53 0.51 16.34
C LEU A 4 3.12 -0.08 16.33
N SER A 5 2.82 -0.97 15.38
CA SER A 5 1.53 -1.67 15.31
C SER A 5 1.30 -2.55 16.53
N ALA A 6 2.30 -3.32 16.97
CA ALA A 6 2.20 -4.14 18.19
C ALA A 6 2.00 -3.28 19.44
N ALA A 7 2.77 -2.19 19.58
CA ALA A 7 2.65 -1.27 20.71
C ALA A 7 1.26 -0.63 20.77
N ALA A 8 0.75 -0.15 19.63
CA ALA A 8 -0.59 0.43 19.54
C ALA A 8 -1.67 -0.59 19.91
N THR A 9 -1.60 -1.81 19.37
CA THR A 9 -2.56 -2.88 19.68
C THR A 9 -2.52 -3.26 21.16
N LEU A 10 -1.35 -3.42 21.76
CA LEU A 10 -1.24 -3.76 23.18
C LEU A 10 -1.79 -2.63 24.07
N ALA A 11 -1.47 -1.37 23.73
CA ALA A 11 -1.95 -0.21 24.46
C ALA A 11 -3.48 -0.05 24.38
N THR A 12 -4.09 -0.26 23.20
CA THR A 12 -5.55 -0.22 23.05
C THR A 12 -6.26 -1.37 23.77
N ASN A 13 -5.55 -2.46 24.06
CA ASN A 13 -6.01 -3.59 24.87
C ASN A 13 -5.63 -3.47 26.36
N GLY A 14 -5.39 -2.26 26.85
CA GLY A 14 -5.22 -1.96 28.27
C GLY A 14 -3.86 -2.32 28.87
N GLN A 15 -2.88 -2.72 28.05
CA GLN A 15 -1.54 -3.01 28.52
C GLN A 15 -0.74 -1.71 28.72
N ARG A 16 0.15 -1.72 29.73
CA ARG A 16 1.14 -0.65 29.91
C ARG A 16 2.31 -0.92 28.97
N VAL A 17 2.49 -0.05 27.97
CA VAL A 17 3.47 -0.23 26.90
C VAL A 17 4.50 0.89 26.96
N LEU A 18 5.79 0.52 26.90
CA LEU A 18 6.89 1.44 26.64
C LEU A 18 7.35 1.24 25.19
N LEU A 19 7.18 2.26 24.36
CA LEU A 19 7.70 2.28 22.99
C LEU A 19 8.96 3.15 22.95
N LEU A 20 10.07 2.57 22.53
CA LEU A 20 11.35 3.27 22.38
C LEU A 20 11.72 3.36 20.91
N GLU A 21 12.08 4.55 20.46
CA GLU A 21 12.61 4.84 19.13
C GLU A 21 13.98 5.50 19.31
N LYS A 22 14.98 4.99 18.58
CA LYS A 22 16.34 5.55 18.62
C LYS A 22 16.41 6.84 17.81
N HIS A 23 15.62 6.92 16.74
CA HIS A 23 15.54 8.09 15.89
C HIS A 23 14.73 9.22 16.55
N TRP A 24 14.96 10.46 16.14
CA TRP A 24 14.26 11.63 16.69
C TRP A 24 12.79 11.74 16.22
N ARG A 25 12.38 10.91 15.27
CA ARG A 25 11.00 10.74 14.81
C ARG A 25 10.60 9.27 14.82
N PRO A 26 9.38 8.93 15.28
CA PRO A 26 8.84 7.58 15.18
C PRO A 26 8.56 7.21 13.72
N GLY A 27 8.76 5.94 13.37
CA GLY A 27 8.46 5.40 12.04
C GLY A 27 9.46 4.33 11.59
N GLY A 28 10.65 4.31 12.18
CA GLY A 28 11.75 3.45 11.74
C GLY A 28 12.01 3.62 10.24
N TYR A 29 11.94 2.53 9.48
CA TYR A 29 12.11 2.55 8.02
C TYR A 29 10.98 3.30 7.27
N ALA A 30 9.77 3.37 7.83
CA ALA A 30 8.61 4.03 7.20
C ALA A 30 8.55 5.53 7.53
N GLY A 31 9.70 6.19 7.41
CA GLY A 31 9.85 7.62 7.70
C GLY A 31 9.75 8.49 6.46
N SER A 32 9.68 9.79 6.68
CA SER A 32 9.85 10.80 5.64
C SER A 32 10.91 11.83 6.03
N PHE A 33 11.48 12.51 5.03
CA PHE A 33 12.38 13.65 5.25
C PHE A 33 12.08 14.79 4.27
N VAL A 34 12.45 16.01 4.65
CA VAL A 34 12.22 17.22 3.85
C VAL A 34 13.52 17.70 3.23
N ARG A 35 13.50 18.00 1.93
CA ARG A 35 14.61 18.64 1.20
C ARG A 35 14.08 19.83 0.40
N GLY A 36 14.36 21.04 0.90
CA GLY A 36 13.82 22.28 0.32
C GLY A 36 12.31 22.34 0.51
N ARG A 37 11.57 22.39 -0.60
CA ARG A 37 10.09 22.48 -0.62
C ARG A 37 9.37 21.14 -0.79
N PHE A 38 10.10 20.03 -0.70
CA PHE A 38 9.57 18.68 -0.97
C PHE A 38 9.78 17.76 0.23
N GLU A 39 8.77 16.94 0.50
CA GLU A 39 8.83 15.83 1.44
C GLU A 39 8.94 14.52 0.66
N PHE A 40 9.83 13.64 1.13
CA PHE A 40 10.10 12.34 0.52
C PHE A 40 9.79 11.25 1.55
N GLU A 41 8.84 10.38 1.21
CA GLU A 41 8.61 9.11 1.91
C GLU A 41 9.48 8.03 1.22
N ILE A 42 10.08 7.13 2.01
CA ILE A 42 11.14 6.21 1.53
C ILE A 42 10.77 4.73 1.57
N ALA A 43 9.56 4.35 1.96
CA ALA A 43 9.22 2.97 2.24
C ALA A 43 7.93 2.48 1.61
N LEU A 44 6.88 3.29 1.62
CA LEU A 44 5.54 2.87 1.23
C LEU A 44 5.30 3.14 -0.25
N HIS A 45 5.12 2.07 -1.02
CA HIS A 45 4.71 2.16 -2.41
C HIS A 45 3.19 2.39 -2.56
N VAL A 46 2.39 1.50 -1.98
CA VAL A 46 0.91 1.57 -1.97
C VAL A 46 0.37 0.64 -0.88
N LEU A 47 -0.82 0.93 -0.36
CA LEU A 47 -1.51 0.04 0.59
C LEU A 47 -2.56 -0.81 -0.15
N SER A 48 -2.50 -2.13 0.04
CA SER A 48 -3.53 -3.06 -0.42
C SER A 48 -4.48 -3.42 0.71
N GLY A 49 -5.73 -3.76 0.37
CA GLY A 49 -6.73 -4.21 1.34
C GLY A 49 -7.38 -3.09 2.17
N LEU A 50 -7.19 -1.82 1.78
CA LEU A 50 -7.95 -0.66 2.25
C LEU A 50 -9.06 -0.30 1.25
N ASP A 51 -9.97 -1.24 1.03
CA ASP A 51 -11.19 -0.94 0.28
C ASP A 51 -12.13 -0.10 1.17
N LEU A 52 -12.31 1.17 0.81
CA LEU A 52 -13.11 2.13 1.57
C LEU A 52 -14.62 1.95 1.35
N GLU A 53 -15.01 1.38 0.20
CA GLU A 53 -16.41 1.32 -0.25
C GLU A 53 -16.91 -0.12 -0.47
N GLY A 54 -16.00 -1.09 -0.60
CA GLY A 54 -16.32 -2.49 -0.83
C GLY A 54 -15.86 -3.42 0.29
N LYS A 55 -15.08 -4.44 -0.07
CA LYS A 55 -14.70 -5.53 0.84
C LYS A 55 -13.55 -5.10 1.74
N ARG A 56 -13.91 -4.59 2.92
CA ARG A 56 -12.96 -4.23 3.99
C ARG A 56 -12.01 -5.38 4.31
N GLY A 57 -10.73 -5.22 3.94
CA GLY A 57 -9.69 -6.21 4.17
C GLY A 57 -9.22 -6.24 5.64
N SER A 58 -8.23 -7.11 5.92
CA SER A 58 -7.62 -7.19 7.25
C SER A 58 -6.99 -5.85 7.67
N LEU A 59 -6.32 -5.17 6.73
CA LEU A 59 -5.71 -3.87 6.98
C LEU A 59 -6.73 -2.82 7.39
N TYR A 60 -7.85 -2.71 6.66
CA TYR A 60 -8.94 -1.82 7.01
C TYR A 60 -9.41 -2.04 8.46
N ARG A 61 -9.71 -3.29 8.84
CA ARG A 61 -10.20 -3.61 10.19
C ARG A 61 -9.19 -3.26 11.28
N ASN A 62 -7.90 -3.50 11.02
CA ASN A 62 -6.84 -3.13 11.96
C ASN A 62 -6.73 -1.61 12.11
N PHE A 63 -6.85 -0.85 11.01
CA PHE A 63 -6.81 0.60 11.07
C PHE A 63 -8.07 1.18 11.74
N GLU A 64 -9.23 0.57 11.51
CA GLU A 64 -10.49 0.93 12.16
C GLU A 64 -10.43 0.70 13.67
N SER A 65 -9.95 -0.48 14.11
CA SER A 65 -9.83 -0.81 15.53
C SER A 65 -8.81 0.06 16.28
N LEU A 66 -7.75 0.51 15.58
CA LEU A 66 -6.77 1.45 16.11
C LEU A 66 -7.21 2.92 15.97
N GLY A 67 -8.39 3.20 15.40
CA GLY A 67 -8.92 4.55 15.20
C GLY A 67 -8.15 5.39 14.17
N ILE A 68 -7.32 4.76 13.33
CA ILE A 68 -6.46 5.39 12.32
C ILE A 68 -7.32 5.96 11.18
N MET A 69 -8.43 5.29 10.84
CA MET A 69 -9.32 5.72 9.76
C MET A 69 -9.88 7.15 9.92
N LYS A 70 -9.87 7.69 11.14
CA LYS A 70 -10.35 9.05 11.46
C LYS A 70 -9.24 10.09 11.56
N ARG A 71 -7.97 9.68 11.38
CA ARG A 71 -6.78 10.50 11.64
C ARG A 71 -5.93 10.72 10.40
N VAL A 72 -6.19 9.98 9.32
CA VAL A 72 -5.39 9.98 8.10
C VAL A 72 -6.34 10.01 6.91
N ASP A 73 -6.01 10.84 5.94
CA ASP A 73 -6.70 10.87 4.66
C ASP A 73 -6.12 9.80 3.74
N PHE A 74 -6.99 8.96 3.21
CA PHE A 74 -6.61 7.92 2.25
C PHE A 74 -6.93 8.39 0.84
N VAL A 75 -5.92 8.36 -0.03
CA VAL A 75 -6.08 8.70 -1.44
C VAL A 75 -6.17 7.40 -2.24
N ARG A 76 -7.24 7.25 -3.02
CA ARG A 76 -7.39 6.13 -3.93
C ARG A 76 -6.42 6.26 -5.10
N VAL A 77 -5.76 5.17 -5.42
CA VAL A 77 -4.90 5.06 -6.61
C VAL A 77 -5.66 4.27 -7.67
N ASP A 78 -5.88 4.86 -8.83
CA ASP A 78 -6.67 4.23 -9.90
C ASP A 78 -5.89 3.19 -10.69
N ASN A 79 -4.58 3.44 -10.90
CA ASN A 79 -3.68 2.57 -11.63
C ASN A 79 -2.56 2.07 -10.71
N PHE A 80 -2.39 0.75 -10.62
CA PHE A 80 -1.37 0.14 -9.79
C PHE A 80 0.03 0.32 -10.37
N TYR A 81 0.18 0.12 -11.68
CA TYR A 81 1.49 0.21 -12.33
C TYR A 81 1.35 0.64 -13.79
N LYS A 82 2.38 1.29 -14.34
CA LYS A 82 2.52 1.52 -15.78
C LYS A 82 3.90 1.05 -16.24
N ALA A 83 3.91 0.12 -17.18
CA ALA A 83 5.13 -0.36 -17.82
C ALA A 83 5.27 0.30 -19.20
N VAL A 84 6.41 0.92 -19.46
CA VAL A 84 6.72 1.61 -20.72
C VAL A 84 7.98 1.00 -21.31
N TYR A 85 7.82 0.34 -22.45
CA TYR A 85 8.87 -0.21 -23.29
C TYR A 85 8.88 0.53 -24.64
N PRO A 86 9.96 0.44 -25.45
CA PRO A 86 10.02 1.11 -26.75
C PRO A 86 8.89 0.75 -27.71
N ASP A 87 8.36 -0.47 -27.61
CA ASP A 87 7.38 -1.09 -28.49
C ASP A 87 6.03 -1.38 -27.81
N MET A 88 5.94 -1.15 -26.50
CA MET A 88 4.78 -1.55 -25.72
C MET A 88 4.56 -0.63 -24.52
N GLU A 89 3.32 -0.20 -24.32
CA GLU A 89 2.90 0.53 -23.13
C GLU A 89 1.70 -0.21 -22.50
N ILE A 90 1.81 -0.55 -21.21
CA ILE A 90 0.73 -1.22 -20.46
C ILE A 90 0.48 -0.44 -19.18
N THR A 91 -0.76 -0.01 -18.97
CA THR A 91 -1.21 0.57 -17.70
C THR A 91 -2.11 -0.42 -17.00
N VAL A 92 -1.70 -0.88 -15.82
CA VAL A 92 -2.41 -1.88 -15.01
C VAL A 92 -3.31 -1.16 -14.00
N PRO A 93 -4.66 -1.30 -14.10
CA PRO A 93 -5.59 -0.77 -13.11
C PRO A 93 -5.36 -1.35 -11.71
N ALA A 94 -5.78 -0.62 -10.67
CA ALA A 94 -5.71 -1.12 -9.29
C ALA A 94 -6.81 -2.16 -8.97
N ASN A 95 -7.87 -2.23 -9.76
CA ASN A 95 -8.88 -3.27 -9.65
C ASN A 95 -8.36 -4.60 -10.24
N ARG A 96 -8.59 -5.70 -9.51
CA ARG A 96 -8.06 -7.03 -9.86
C ARG A 96 -8.61 -7.53 -11.20
N GLU A 97 -9.92 -7.47 -11.39
CA GLU A 97 -10.58 -7.99 -12.59
C GLU A 97 -10.14 -7.20 -13.84
N ALA A 98 -10.13 -5.87 -13.76
CA ALA A 98 -9.65 -5.01 -14.83
C ALA A 98 -8.14 -5.18 -15.11
N ALA A 99 -7.33 -5.44 -14.07
CA ALA A 99 -5.92 -5.78 -14.25
C ALA A 99 -5.74 -7.11 -14.98
N GLU A 100 -6.54 -8.13 -14.67
CA GLU A 100 -6.52 -9.41 -15.39
C GLU A 100 -6.89 -9.23 -16.87
N GLU A 101 -7.95 -8.47 -17.17
CA GLU A 101 -8.35 -8.18 -18.55
C GLU A 101 -7.24 -7.49 -19.35
N VAL A 102 -6.64 -6.43 -18.81
CA VAL A 102 -5.55 -5.70 -19.48
C VAL A 102 -4.34 -6.60 -19.71
N LEU A 103 -3.96 -7.43 -18.74
CA LEU A 103 -2.80 -8.31 -18.87
C LEU A 103 -3.05 -9.46 -19.84
N VAL A 104 -4.26 -10.04 -19.85
CA VAL A 104 -4.63 -11.08 -20.82
C VAL A 104 -4.62 -10.52 -22.23
N ASP A 105 -5.18 -9.33 -22.45
CA ASP A 105 -5.18 -8.68 -23.77
C ASP A 105 -3.75 -8.36 -24.24
N ALA A 106 -2.94 -7.77 -23.36
CA ALA A 106 -1.56 -7.39 -23.68
C ALA A 106 -0.63 -8.58 -23.97
N PHE A 107 -0.91 -9.77 -23.42
CA PHE A 107 -0.07 -10.96 -23.58
C PHE A 107 -0.80 -12.11 -24.28
N ASN A 108 -1.87 -11.85 -25.02
CA ASN A 108 -2.69 -12.89 -25.66
C ASN A 108 -1.86 -13.80 -26.61
N ASP A 109 -0.81 -13.24 -27.24
CA ASP A 109 0.08 -13.97 -28.15
C ASP A 109 1.08 -14.92 -27.45
N PHE A 110 1.25 -14.83 -26.12
CA PHE A 110 2.16 -15.74 -25.39
C PHE A 110 1.67 -17.21 -25.40
N TYR A 111 0.36 -17.42 -25.54
CA TYR A 111 -0.21 -18.77 -25.66
C TYR A 111 0.10 -19.46 -27.00
N LEU A 112 0.41 -18.70 -28.06
CA LEU A 112 0.82 -19.28 -29.35
C LEU A 112 2.22 -19.92 -29.30
N TRP A 113 3.09 -19.48 -28.37
CA TRP A 113 4.45 -19.99 -28.22
C TRP A 113 4.58 -21.24 -27.35
N LEU A 114 3.60 -21.53 -26.48
CA LEU A 114 3.55 -22.76 -25.66
C LEU A 114 2.80 -23.91 -26.36
N ALA A 115 2.16 -23.65 -27.50
CA ALA A 115 1.39 -24.62 -28.28
C ALA A 115 2.15 -25.18 -29.49
N LEU A 116 3.44 -24.86 -29.63
CA LEU A 116 4.40 -25.44 -30.60
C LEU A 116 5.50 -26.20 -29.85
#